data_AF-A0A968S5C3-F1
#
_entry.id   AF-A0A968S5C3-F1
#
_cell.length_a   1.000
_cell.length_b   1.000
_cell.length_c   1.000
_cell.angle_alpha   90.00
_cell.angle_beta   90.00
_cell.angle_gamma   90.00
#
_symmetry.space_group_name_H-M   'P 1'
#
loop_
_entity.id
_entity.type
_entity.pdbx_description
1 polymer ?
#
loop_
_entity_poly.entity_id
_entity_poly.type
_entity_poly.pdbx_seq_one_letter_code
_entity_poly.pdbx_strand_id
1 'polypeptide(L)'
;MWLLVDGQEKNQFWRRSPTATHPDRLELVGDRILLPGEIISFLPDAIHCVEPLGEKPAITFNLYGVTDFSQRFEFDPINHTASNF
;
A
#
# COMPACT_ATOMS: atom_id res chain seq x y z
N MET A 1 9.73 -0.65 6.27
CA MET A 1 9.84 -2.12 6.40
C MET A 1 8.55 -2.65 6.99
N TRP A 2 8.08 -3.78 6.48
CA TRP A 2 6.83 -4.43 6.86
C TRP A 2 7.10 -5.93 7.02
N LEU A 3 6.85 -6.48 8.21
CA LEU A 3 7.04 -7.89 8.54
C LEU A 3 5.69 -8.51 8.89
N LEU A 4 5.31 -9.60 8.24
CA LEU A 4 4.14 -10.36 8.65
C LEU A 4 4.49 -11.27 9.82
N VAL A 5 3.80 -11.10 10.95
CA VAL A 5 4.02 -11.84 12.19
C VAL A 5 3.10 -13.07 12.25
N ASP A 6 1.83 -12.90 11.88
CA ASP A 6 0.83 -13.97 11.85
C ASP A 6 -0.25 -13.68 10.79
N GLY A 7 -1.00 -14.70 10.39
CA GLY A 7 -2.03 -14.61 9.35
C GLY A 7 -1.47 -14.59 7.93
N GLN A 8 -2.21 -13.99 7.00
CA GLN A 8 -1.81 -13.79 5.60
C GLN A 8 -2.28 -12.40 5.16
N GLU A 9 -1.49 -11.71 4.36
CA GLU A 9 -1.83 -10.35 3.89
C GLU A 9 -1.48 -10.20 2.42
N LYS A 10 -2.47 -9.74 1.63
CA LYS A 10 -2.24 -9.32 0.25
C LYS A 10 -1.82 -7.84 0.23
N ASN A 11 -0.68 -7.57 -0.39
CA ASN A 11 -0.21 -6.23 -0.69
C ASN A 11 -0.39 -5.98 -2.20
N GLN A 12 -1.27 -5.06 -2.58
CA GLN A 12 -1.43 -4.61 -3.96
C GLN A 12 -0.57 -3.37 -4.21
N PHE A 13 0.17 -3.35 -5.31
CA PHE A 13 1.07 -2.26 -5.67
C PHE A 13 0.51 -1.44 -6.82
N TRP A 14 0.58 -0.13 -6.67
CA TRP A 14 0.02 0.84 -7.58
C TRP A 14 1.07 1.83 -8.05
N ARG A 15 0.91 2.35 -9.26
CA ARG A 15 1.75 3.40 -9.84
C ARG A 15 0.89 4.57 -10.29
N ARG A 16 1.36 5.80 -10.05
CA ARG A 16 0.72 6.99 -10.62
C ARG A 16 0.79 6.92 -12.14
N SER A 17 -0.35 7.12 -12.80
CA SER A 17 -0.48 7.12 -14.26
C SER A 17 -1.45 8.24 -14.69
N PRO A 18 -1.08 9.51 -14.39
CA PRO A 18 -1.96 10.66 -14.57
C PRO A 18 -2.31 10.87 -16.04
N THR A 19 -3.52 11.35 -16.29
CA THR A 19 -3.95 11.88 -17.59
C THR A 19 -4.39 13.33 -17.43
N ALA A 20 -4.60 14.03 -18.55
CA ALA A 20 -5.08 15.41 -18.54
C ALA A 20 -6.42 15.58 -17.78
N THR A 21 -7.28 14.55 -17.78
CA THR A 21 -8.58 14.56 -17.09
C THR A 21 -8.54 13.95 -15.69
N HIS A 22 -7.52 13.14 -15.38
CA HIS A 22 -7.42 12.41 -14.12
C HIS A 22 -5.98 12.50 -13.56
N PRO A 23 -5.64 13.59 -12.84
CA PRO A 23 -4.29 13.82 -12.34
C PRO A 23 -3.86 12.84 -11.22
N ASP A 24 -4.81 12.25 -10.51
CA ASP A 24 -4.55 11.27 -9.44
C ASP A 24 -4.84 9.83 -9.87
N ARG A 25 -4.96 9.59 -11.18
CA ARG A 25 -5.17 8.23 -11.71
C ARG A 25 -4.01 7.31 -11.32
N LEU A 26 -4.38 6.11 -10.88
CA LEU A 26 -3.47 5.02 -10.58
C LEU A 26 -3.67 3.85 -11.56
N GLU A 27 -2.62 3.06 -11.71
CA GLU A 27 -2.68 1.74 -12.35
C GLU A 27 -2.15 0.66 -11.40
N LEU A 28 -2.84 -0.48 -11.36
CA LEU A 28 -2.38 -1.65 -10.61
C LEU A 28 -1.21 -2.28 -11.36
N VAL A 29 -0.06 -2.41 -10.69
CA VAL A 29 1.17 -2.94 -11.31
C VAL A 29 1.56 -4.32 -10.79
N GLY A 30 0.89 -4.81 -9.75
CA GLY A 30 1.06 -6.17 -9.25
C GLY A 30 0.53 -6.35 -7.84
N ASP A 31 0.70 -7.55 -7.31
CA ASP A 31 0.44 -7.85 -5.92
C ASP A 31 1.41 -8.90 -5.37
N ARG A 32 1.47 -9.00 -4.05
CA ARG A 32 2.19 -10.04 -3.33
C ARG A 32 1.42 -10.46 -2.09
N ILE A 33 1.28 -11.77 -1.90
CA ILE A 33 0.83 -12.34 -0.63
C ILE A 33 2.06 -12.50 0.26
N LEU A 34 2.00 -11.95 1.47
CA LEU A 34 2.98 -12.21 2.51
C LEU A 34 2.49 -13.34 3.41
N LEU A 35 3.42 -14.20 3.80
CA LEU A 35 3.26 -15.24 4.83
C LEU A 35 4.09 -14.91 6.08
N PRO A 36 3.78 -15.50 7.25
CA PRO A 36 4.48 -15.20 8.49
C PRO A 36 6.00 -15.39 8.36
N GLY A 37 6.76 -14.39 8.82
CA GLY A 37 8.21 -14.32 8.70
C GLY A 37 8.72 -13.61 7.44
N GLU A 38 7.87 -13.36 6.44
CA GLU A 38 8.26 -12.61 5.25
C GLU A 38 8.30 -11.10 5.49
N ILE A 39 9.27 -10.45 4.85
CA ILE A 39 9.51 -9.02 4.96
C ILE A 39 9.42 -8.38 3.58
N ILE A 40 8.77 -7.22 3.50
CA ILE A 40 8.83 -6.31 2.36
C ILE A 40 9.29 -4.92 2.81
N SER A 41 9.99 -4.21 1.92
CA SER A 41 10.41 -2.84 2.12
C SER A 41 9.92 -1.96 0.98
N PHE A 42 9.55 -0.74 1.33
CA PHE A 42 8.97 0.24 0.42
C PHE A 42 9.86 1.46 0.31
N LEU A 43 9.92 2.03 -0.89
CA LEU A 43 10.45 3.38 -1.10
C LEU A 43 9.38 4.41 -0.67
N PRO A 44 9.77 5.67 -0.35
CA PRO A 44 8.83 6.68 0.13
C PRO A 44 7.67 7.00 -0.82
N ASP A 45 7.85 6.76 -2.12
CA ASP A 45 6.88 7.01 -3.18
C ASP A 45 6.04 5.78 -3.55
N ALA A 46 6.23 4.65 -2.85
CA ALA A 46 5.44 3.44 -3.09
C ALA A 46 3.98 3.64 -2.69
N ILE A 47 3.06 3.29 -3.58
CA ILE A 47 1.62 3.28 -3.33
C ILE A 47 1.20 1.82 -3.21
N HIS A 48 0.64 1.45 -2.05
CA HIS A 48 0.14 0.10 -1.83
C HIS A 48 -1.18 0.09 -1.07
N CYS A 49 -1.94 -0.98 -1.25
CA CYS A 49 -3.13 -1.30 -0.46
C CYS A 49 -2.91 -2.65 0.21
N VAL A 50 -3.33 -2.78 1.46
CA VAL A 50 -3.21 -4.02 2.23
C VAL A 50 -4.59 -4.61 2.50
N GLU A 51 -4.70 -5.92 2.31
CA GLU A 51 -5.92 -6.69 2.56
C GLU A 51 -5.55 -7.96 3.35
N PRO A 52 -6.06 -8.14 4.59
CA PRO A 52 -5.87 -9.39 5.31
C PRO A 52 -6.62 -10.52 4.57
N LEU A 53 -5.98 -11.68 4.44
CA LEU A 53 -6.55 -12.85 3.80
C LEU A 53 -6.89 -13.93 4.83
N GLY A 54 -7.99 -14.65 4.57
CA GLY A 54 -8.43 -15.79 5.37
C GLY A 54 -9.31 -15.41 6.56
N GLU A 55 -9.61 -16.42 7.39
CA GLU A 55 -10.59 -16.31 8.50
C GLU A 55 -9.99 -15.82 9.81
N LYS A 56 -8.67 -15.58 9.85
CA LYS A 56 -7.95 -15.12 11.04
C LYS A 56 -7.34 -13.74 10.78
N PRO A 57 -7.19 -12.90 11.81
CA PRO A 57 -6.51 -11.61 11.67
C PRO A 57 -5.09 -11.78 11.13
N ALA A 58 -4.66 -10.83 10.29
CA ALA A 58 -3.26 -10.63 9.96
C ALA A 58 -2.61 -9.68 10.98
N ILE A 59 -1.42 -10.02 11.47
CA ILE A 59 -0.65 -9.21 12.41
C ILE A 59 0.65 -8.82 11.73
N THR A 60 0.92 -7.51 11.63
CA THR A 60 2.10 -6.97 10.97
C THR A 60 2.89 -6.07 11.91
N PHE A 61 4.22 -6.12 11.77
CA PHE A 61 5.13 -5.20 12.44
C PHE A 61 5.72 -4.24 11.41
N ASN A 62 5.43 -2.95 11.60
CA ASN A 62 5.80 -1.91 10.65
C ASN A 62 6.85 -0.98 11.25
N LEU A 63 7.93 -0.78 10.50
CA LEU A 63 8.97 0.19 10.82
C LEU A 63 9.05 1.22 9.71
N TYR A 64 8.76 2.47 10.08
CA TYR A 64 8.82 3.63 9.21
C TYR A 64 10.08 4.44 9.48
N GLY A 65 10.64 5.04 8.43
CA GLY A 65 11.69 6.05 8.55
C GLY A 65 11.11 7.39 9.01
N VAL A 66 11.74 8.50 8.61
CA VAL A 66 11.18 9.84 8.83
C VAL A 66 9.89 9.98 8.04
N THR A 67 8.80 10.28 8.73
CA THR A 67 7.47 10.45 8.13
C THR A 67 7.17 11.93 7.93
N ASP A 68 6.88 12.31 6.68
CA ASP A 68 6.30 13.61 6.35
C ASP A 68 4.79 13.45 6.12
N PHE A 69 3.99 13.82 7.12
CA PHE A 69 2.54 13.71 7.06
C PHE A 69 1.91 14.58 5.97
N SER A 70 2.56 15.66 5.54
CA SER A 70 2.02 16.52 4.48
C SER A 70 2.09 15.88 3.09
N GLN A 71 2.92 14.85 2.94
CA GLN A 71 3.13 14.11 1.70
C GLN A 71 2.52 12.70 1.74
N ARG A 72 1.62 12.46 2.70
CA ARG A 72 0.98 11.18 2.92
C ARG A 72 -0.45 11.23 2.38
N PHE A 73 -0.72 10.46 1.33
CA PHE A 73 -1.98 10.50 0.58
C PHE A 73 -2.71 9.16 0.55
N GLU A 74 -4.01 9.19 0.78
CA GLU A 74 -4.92 8.13 0.41
C GLU A 74 -5.42 8.40 -1.01
N PHE A 75 -5.49 7.35 -1.83
CA PHE A 75 -5.92 7.44 -3.22
C PHE A 75 -7.20 6.64 -3.43
N ASP A 76 -8.16 7.23 -4.13
CA ASP A 76 -9.33 6.54 -4.64
C ASP A 76 -9.08 6.16 -6.11
N PRO A 77 -8.79 4.88 -6.41
CA PRO A 77 -8.51 4.46 -7.79
C PRO A 77 -9.75 4.45 -8.68
N ILE A 78 -10.97 4.48 -8.12
CA ILE A 78 -12.24 4.46 -8.87
C ILE A 78 -12.60 5.88 -9.30
N ASN A 79 -12.54 6.84 -8.37
CA ASN A 79 -12.88 8.24 -8.64
C ASN A 79 -11.68 9.08 -9.10
N HIS A 80 -10.47 8.51 -9.07
CA HIS A 80 -9.22 9.17 -9.44
C HIS A 80 -8.95 10.45 -8.64
N THR A 81 -9.11 10.36 -7.33
CA THR A 81 -8.85 11.45 -6.38
C THR A 81 -7.78 11.03 -5.37
N ALA A 82 -7.11 12.01 -4.78
CA ALA A 82 -6.20 11.82 -3.66
C ALA A 82 -6.48 12.84 -2.55
N SER A 83 -6.33 12.42 -1.30
CA SER A 83 -6.47 13.29 -0.13
C SER A 83 -5.39 12.98 0.91
N ASN A 84 -4.94 14.02 1.63
CA ASN A 84 -4.00 13.83 2.73
C ASN A 84 -4.63 13.03 3.89
N PHE A 85 -3.80 12.25 4.60
CA PHE A 85 -4.22 11.44 5.74
C PHE A 85 -3.19 11.37 6.88
#